data_AF-A0A2V8NNW9-F1
#
_entry.id   AF-A0A2V8NNW9-F1
#
_cell.length_a   1.000
_cell.length_b   1.000
_cell.length_c   1.000
_cell.angle_alpha   90.00
_cell.angle_beta   90.00
_cell.angle_gamma   90.00
#
_symmetry.space_group_name_H-M   'P 1'
#
loop_
_entity.id
_entity.type
_entity.pdbx_description
1 polymer ?
#
loop_
_entity_poly.entity_id
_entity_poly.type
_entity_poly.pdbx_seq_one_letter_code
_entity_poly.pdbx_strand_id
1 'polypeptide(L)'
;MSERTPEVGKTIVFHDAKGQPHDALVTAVWSPTCINIVFVSQDALRQDSFGRQIERQTSLLHKGSTPVHGMYWRFSDEEPNPYVPPQAS
;
A
#
# COMPACT_ATOMS: atom_id res chain seq x y z
N MET A 1 17.21 14.10 7.23
CA MET A 1 15.73 14.13 7.10
C MET A 1 15.20 13.36 8.29
N SER A 2 14.36 13.96 9.15
CA SER A 2 13.71 13.18 10.20
C SER A 2 12.90 12.07 9.54
N GLU A 3 13.11 10.83 9.99
CA GLU A 3 12.50 9.64 9.41
C GLU A 3 10.99 9.68 9.72
N ARG A 4 10.18 10.09 8.73
CA ARG A 4 8.73 10.17 8.89
C ARG A 4 8.20 8.75 9.08
N THR A 5 7.62 8.49 10.24
CA THR A 5 7.13 7.15 10.62
C THR A 5 5.62 7.08 10.33
N PRO A 6 5.12 5.97 9.75
CA PRO A 6 3.68 5.77 9.60
C PRO A 6 3.00 5.59 10.97
N GLU A 7 1.74 5.96 11.07
CA GLU A 7 0.96 5.89 12.30
C GLU A 7 -0.34 5.12 12.07
N VAL A 8 -0.72 4.26 13.03
CA VAL A 8 -2.01 3.56 13.01
C VAL A 8 -3.15 4.58 12.99
N GLY A 9 -4.15 4.34 12.14
CA GLY A 9 -5.29 5.23 11.97
C GLY A 9 -5.05 6.42 11.03
N LYS A 10 -3.84 6.57 10.46
CA LYS A 10 -3.58 7.53 9.39
C LYS A 10 -3.74 6.90 8.01
N THR A 11 -3.98 7.76 7.03
CA THR A 11 -4.10 7.37 5.61
C THR A 11 -2.74 7.43 4.93
N ILE A 12 -2.50 6.47 4.04
CA ILE A 12 -1.37 6.43 3.10
C ILE A 12 -1.88 6.09 1.70
N VAL A 13 -0.99 6.08 0.71
CA VAL A 13 -1.29 5.60 -0.64
C VAL A 13 -0.68 4.21 -0.84
N PHE A 14 -1.54 3.22 -1.09
CA PHE A 14 -1.16 1.86 -1.48
C PHE A 14 -1.17 1.73 -2.99
N HIS A 15 -0.10 1.22 -3.58
CA HIS A 15 -0.07 0.82 -4.99
C HIS A 15 -0.31 -0.68 -5.12
N ASP A 16 -1.37 -1.09 -5.81
CA ASP A 16 -1.71 -2.51 -6.02
C ASP A 16 -0.72 -3.24 -6.95
N ALA A 17 -1.00 -4.50 -7.27
CA ALA A 17 -0.18 -5.29 -8.18
C ALA A 17 -0.07 -4.72 -9.61
N LYS A 18 -1.00 -3.84 -10.02
CA LYS A 18 -1.01 -3.14 -11.31
C LYS A 18 -0.41 -1.74 -11.21
N GLY A 19 0.06 -1.34 -10.02
CA GLY A 19 0.56 -0.01 -9.72
C GLY A 19 -0.52 1.06 -9.55
N GLN A 20 -1.80 0.68 -9.46
CA GLN A 20 -2.90 1.60 -9.26
C GLN A 20 -2.92 2.11 -7.81
N PRO A 21 -3.07 3.42 -7.58
CA PRO A 21 -3.08 3.99 -6.24
C PRO A 21 -4.45 3.80 -5.57
N HIS A 22 -4.41 3.50 -4.28
CA HIS A 22 -5.57 3.37 -3.41
C HIS A 22 -5.31 4.10 -2.10
N ASP A 23 -6.30 4.87 -1.64
CA ASP A 23 -6.31 5.34 -0.25
C ASP A 23 -6.47 4.15 0.67
N ALA A 24 -5.56 4.04 1.65
CA ALA A 24 -5.59 2.96 2.62
C ALA A 24 -5.34 3.47 4.03
N LEU A 25 -6.00 2.84 4.99
CA LEU A 25 -5.86 3.12 6.41
C LEU A 25 -4.82 2.18 7.03
N VAL A 26 -3.85 2.75 7.75
CA VAL A 26 -2.87 1.96 8.50
C VAL A 26 -3.55 1.27 9.68
N THR A 27 -3.40 -0.04 9.77
CA THR A 27 -3.97 -0.89 10.84
C THR A 27 -2.90 -1.45 11.79
N ALA A 28 -1.65 -1.58 11.34
CA ALA A 28 -0.52 -1.92 12.19
C ALA A 28 0.78 -1.34 11.62
N VAL A 29 1.75 -1.06 12.49
CA VAL A 29 3.10 -0.60 12.14
C VAL A 29 4.10 -1.56 12.76
N TRP A 30 4.84 -2.30 11.94
CA TRP A 30 5.87 -3.25 12.37
C TRP A 30 7.26 -2.61 12.42
N SER A 31 7.51 -1.67 11.50
CA SER A 31 8.72 -0.86 11.42
C SER A 31 8.42 0.43 10.63
N PRO A 32 9.35 1.41 10.56
CA PRO A 32 9.15 2.62 9.75
C PRO A 32 8.81 2.35 8.28
N THR A 33 9.18 1.18 7.74
CA THR A 33 8.95 0.81 6.33
C THR A 33 7.94 -0.31 6.14
N CYS A 34 7.43 -0.95 7.20
CA CYS A 34 6.57 -2.14 7.10
C CYS A 34 5.30 -1.97 7.91
N ILE A 35 4.15 -2.05 7.23
CA ILE A 35 2.83 -1.79 7.81
C ILE A 35 1.79 -2.83 7.36
N ASN A 36 0.68 -2.88 8.07
CA ASN A 36 -0.56 -3.50 7.58
C ASN A 36 -1.58 -2.41 7.27
N ILE A 37 -2.38 -2.63 6.24
CA ILE A 37 -3.38 -1.65 5.77
C ILE A 37 -4.72 -2.33 5.49
N VAL A 38 -5.76 -1.49 5.49
CA VAL A 38 -7.08 -1.81 4.95
C VAL A 38 -7.44 -0.77 3.89
N PHE A 39 -8.02 -1.21 2.78
CA PHE A 39 -8.44 -0.35 1.68
C PHE A 39 -9.75 -0.85 1.09
N VAL A 40 -10.43 -0.01 0.31
CA VAL A 40 -11.69 -0.38 -0.35
C VAL A 40 -11.39 -1.22 -1.60
N SER A 41 -12.04 -2.37 -1.73
CA SER A 41 -11.92 -3.21 -2.94
C SER A 41 -12.41 -2.45 -4.17
N GLN A 42 -11.66 -2.51 -5.27
CA GLN A 42 -12.13 -2.00 -6.57
C GLN A 42 -13.17 -2.90 -7.22
N ASP A 43 -13.24 -4.17 -6.80
CA ASP A 43 -14.31 -5.07 -7.20
C ASP A 43 -15.52 -4.87 -6.27
N ALA A 44 -16.61 -4.33 -6.81
CA ALA A 44 -17.85 -4.05 -6.10
C ALA A 44 -18.58 -5.30 -5.61
N LEU A 45 -18.28 -6.47 -6.20
CA LEU A 45 -18.84 -7.76 -5.80
C LEU A 45 -18.01 -8.43 -4.70
N ARG A 46 -16.78 -7.95 -4.47
CA ARG A 46 -15.90 -8.52 -3.46
C ARG A 46 -16.19 -7.91 -2.09
N GLN A 47 -16.53 -8.79 -1.16
CA GLN A 47 -16.85 -8.44 0.22
C GLN A 47 -16.04 -9.31 1.18
N ASP A 48 -15.76 -8.79 2.38
CA ASP A 48 -15.28 -9.60 3.49
C ASP A 48 -16.41 -10.47 4.06
N SER A 49 -16.08 -11.33 5.04
CA SER A 49 -17.04 -12.22 5.69
C SER A 49 -18.18 -11.49 6.42
N PHE A 50 -18.09 -10.17 6.58
CA PHE A 50 -19.09 -9.33 7.23
C PHE A 50 -19.82 -8.41 6.23
N GLY A 51 -19.66 -8.64 4.92
CA GLY A 51 -20.34 -7.88 3.87
C GLY A 51 -19.72 -6.52 3.55
N ARG A 52 -18.52 -6.21 4.07
CA ARG A 52 -17.83 -4.93 3.81
C ARG A 52 -16.99 -5.04 2.55
N GLN A 53 -17.00 -4.01 1.71
CA GLN A 53 -16.16 -3.93 0.51
C GLN A 53 -14.72 -3.51 0.84
N ILE A 54 -14.04 -4.28 1.68
CA ILE A 54 -12.66 -3.99 2.11
C ILE A 54 -11.72 -5.15 1.83
N GLU A 55 -10.46 -4.80 1.57
CA GLU A 55 -9.35 -5.72 1.46
C GLU A 55 -8.26 -5.33 2.45
N ARG A 56 -7.42 -6.30 2.79
CA ARG A 56 -6.32 -6.12 3.75
C ARG A 56 -5.03 -6.53 3.07
N GLN A 57 -3.98 -5.76 3.32
CA GLN A 57 -2.64 -6.13 2.95
C GLN A 57 -1.74 -6.12 4.18
N THR A 58 -0.98 -7.19 4.34
CA THR A 58 -0.09 -7.41 5.48
C THR A 58 1.36 -7.33 5.05
N SER A 59 2.23 -6.87 5.94
CA SER A 59 3.67 -6.76 5.71
C SER A 59 4.03 -5.97 4.45
N LEU A 60 3.26 -4.89 4.20
CA LEU A 60 3.45 -4.05 3.03
C LEU A 60 4.64 -3.12 3.24
N LEU A 61 5.57 -3.15 2.29
CA LEU A 61 6.80 -2.37 2.36
C LEU A 61 6.65 -0.98 1.73
N HIS A 62 7.44 -0.03 2.24
CA HIS A 62 7.52 1.33 1.71
C HIS A 62 8.14 1.32 0.32
N LYS A 63 7.78 2.31 -0.50
CA LYS A 63 8.32 2.49 -1.86
C LYS A 63 9.85 2.45 -1.92
N GLY A 64 10.54 2.91 -0.88
CA GLY A 64 12.01 2.94 -0.81
C GLY A 64 12.64 1.55 -0.60
N SER A 65 11.86 0.56 -0.18
CA SER A 65 12.33 -0.81 0.06
C SER A 65 12.22 -1.71 -1.18
N THR A 66 11.56 -1.27 -2.24
CA THR A 66 11.39 -2.06 -3.47
C THR A 66 11.43 -1.19 -4.72
N PRO A 67 12.13 -1.60 -5.80
CA PRO A 67 12.15 -0.84 -7.05
C PRO A 67 10.91 -1.09 -7.92
N VAL A 68 9.97 -1.94 -7.50
CA VAL A 68 8.81 -2.31 -8.32
C VAL A 68 7.73 -1.23 -8.32
N HIS A 69 6.92 -1.22 -9.38
CA HIS A 69 5.89 -0.22 -9.65
C HIS A 69 4.55 -0.49 -8.95
N GLY A 70 4.44 -1.62 -8.23
CA GLY A 70 3.23 -2.04 -7.52
C GLY A 70 3.57 -2.79 -6.23
N MET A 71 2.56 -3.15 -5.45
CA MET A 71 2.69 -3.84 -4.16
C MET A 71 3.58 -3.11 -3.12
N TYR A 72 3.37 -1.79 -2.97
CA TYR A 72 4.08 -0.98 -1.96
C TYR A 72 3.19 0.13 -1.40
N TRP A 73 3.60 0.78 -0.31
CA TRP A 73 2.97 2.00 0.20
C TRP A 73 3.89 3.23 0.11
N ARG A 74 3.28 4.41 0.03
CA ARG A 74 3.96 5.71 0.11
C ARG A 74 3.12 6.71 0.89
N PHE A 75 3.75 7.77 1.40
CA PHE A 75 3.02 8.95 1.85
C PHE A 75 2.44 9.70 0.63
N SER A 76 1.35 10.43 0.86
CA SER A 76 0.59 11.10 -0.22
C SER A 76 1.42 12.13 -1.01
N ASP A 77 2.40 12.75 -0.34
CA ASP A 77 3.34 13.75 -0.86
C ASP A 77 4.59 13.14 -1.50
N GLU A 78 4.77 11.82 -1.44
CA GLU A 78 5.84 11.13 -2.14
C GLU A 78 5.41 10.79 -3.57
N GLU A 79 6.32 10.93 -4.54
CA GLU A 79 6.07 10.46 -5.90
C GLU A 79 5.94 8.93 -5.96
N PRO A 80 5.16 8.35 -6.88
CA PRO A 80 5.15 6.91 -7.14
C PRO A 80 6.51 6.38 -7.63
N ASN A 81 6.75 5.08 -7.46
CA ASN A 81 7.82 4.40 -8.19
C ASN A 81 7.51 4.37 -9.70
N PRO A 82 8.51 4.55 -10.58
CA PRO A 82 8.30 4.48 -12.02
C PRO A 82 7.92 3.06 -12.47
N TYR A 83 7.18 2.97 -13.57
CA TYR A 83 6.92 1.68 -14.21
C TYR A 83 8.23 1.04 -14.68
N VAL A 84 8.46 -0.20 -14.27
CA VAL A 84 9.60 -1.02 -14.73
C VAL A 84 9.02 -2.18 -15.53
N PRO A 85 9.35 -2.30 -16.83
CA PRO A 85 8.89 -3.43 -17.63
C PRO A 85 9.51 -4.73 -17.12
N PRO A 86 8.83 -5.89 -17.31
CA PRO A 86 9.41 -7.19 -17.01
C PRO A 86 10.77 -7.36 -17.71
N GLN A 87 11.79 -7.74 -16.95
CA GLN A 87 13.08 -8.11 -17.52
C GLN A 87 12.95 -9.52 -18.09
N ALA A 88 13.38 -9.71 -19.33
CA ALA A 88 13.49 -11.05 -19.90
C ALA A 88 14.59 -11.82 -19.14
N SER A 89 14.28 -13.06 -18.74
CA SER A 89 15.19 -13.97 -18.04
C SER A 89 16.42 -14.34 -18.88
#